data_AF-A0A954U635-F1
#
_entry.id   AF-A0A954U635-F1
#
_cell.length_a   1.000
_cell.length_b   1.000
_cell.length_c   1.000
_cell.angle_alpha   90.00
_cell.angle_beta   90.00
_cell.angle_gamma   90.00
#
_symmetry.space_group_name_H-M   'P 1'
#
loop_
_entity.id
_entity.type
_entity.pdbx_description
1 polymer ?
#
loop_
_entity_poly.entity_id
_entity_poly.type
_entity_poly.pdbx_seq_one_letter_code
_entity_poly.pdbx_strand_id
1 'polypeptide(L)' 'MLAIIAASGLAGCAGYQLGSQSLYRADIRTVYVPIIQSDVFRRDYGERLTEALVKEIELKTPYKVVHYPNADSVLTGRIL' A
#
# COMPACT_ATOMS: atom_id res chain seq x y z
N MET A 1 -2.75 46.55 -18.87
CA MET A 1 -1.81 45.48 -19.32
C MET A 1 -0.77 45.12 -18.24
N LEU A 2 -1.08 45.24 -16.93
CA LEU A 2 -0.14 44.86 -15.83
C LEU A 2 -0.73 43.81 -14.86
N ALA A 3 -2.06 43.63 -14.84
CA ALA A 3 -2.73 42.78 -13.86
C ALA A 3 -2.71 41.27 -14.19
N ILE A 4 -2.31 40.88 -15.40
CA ILE A 4 -2.40 39.48 -15.86
C ILE A 4 -1.17 38.65 -15.41
N ILE A 5 -0.01 39.28 -15.21
CA ILE A 5 1.24 38.55 -14.92
C ILE A 5 1.28 38.05 -13.47
N ALA A 6 0.63 38.73 -12.53
CA ALA A 6 0.65 38.38 -11.11
C ALA A 6 -0.18 37.12 -10.75
N ALA A 7 -1.11 36.71 -11.61
CA ALA A 7 -1.97 35.54 -11.36
C ALA A 7 -1.31 34.19 -11.73
N SER A 8 -0.23 34.22 -12.51
CA SER A 8 0.43 33.02 -13.06
C SER A 8 1.27 32.24 -12.03
N GLY A 9 1.56 32.80 -10.85
CA GLY A 9 2.45 32.18 -9.86
C GLY A 9 1.77 31.20 -8.89
N LEU A 10 0.44 31.23 -8.78
CA LEU A 10 -0.30 30.44 -7.79
C LEU A 10 -0.83 29.09 -8.35
N ALA A 11 -0.78 28.90 -9.67
CA ALA A 11 -1.28 27.68 -10.31
C ALA A 11 -0.26 26.51 -10.31
N GLY A 12 1.00 26.76 -9.94
CA GLY A 12 2.08 25.76 -10.05
C GLY A 12 2.13 24.70 -8.95
N CYS A 13 1.57 24.97 -7.77
CA CYS A 13 1.69 24.08 -6.59
C CYS A 13 0.35 23.52 -6.08
N ALA A 14 -0.77 23.84 -6.73
CA ALA A 14 -2.12 23.51 -6.25
C ALA A 14 -2.49 22.02 -6.35
N GLY A 15 -1.65 21.19 -6.98
CA GLY A 15 -1.85 19.74 -7.09
C GLY A 15 -1.10 18.91 -6.04
N TYR A 16 -0.25 19.52 -5.20
CA TYR A 16 0.48 18.78 -4.17
C TYR A 16 -0.45 18.48 -2.99
N GLN A 17 -1.04 17.29 -3.01
CA GLN A 17 -1.71 16.73 -1.83
C GLN A 17 -0.65 16.30 -0.81
N LEU A 18 -0.35 17.19 0.14
CA LEU A 18 0.48 16.92 1.30
C LEU A 18 -0.33 16.08 2.31
N GLY A 19 -0.14 14.76 2.29
CA GLY A 19 -0.74 13.87 3.28
C GLY A 19 -0.71 12.40 2.86
N SER A 20 -0.66 11.49 3.83
CA SER A 20 -0.72 10.04 3.57
C SER A 20 -2.06 9.56 2.98
N GLN A 21 -3.08 10.44 2.96
CA GLN A 21 -4.40 10.15 2.41
C GLN A 21 -4.41 9.90 0.90
N SER A 22 -3.42 10.38 0.13
CA SER A 22 -3.29 10.01 -1.29
C SER A 22 -2.44 8.75 -1.50
N LEU A 23 -1.61 8.38 -0.53
CA LEU A 23 -0.72 7.21 -0.61
C LEU A 23 -1.49 5.89 -0.42
N TYR A 24 -2.56 5.92 0.38
CA TYR A 24 -3.38 4.76 0.68
C TYR A 24 -4.81 4.98 0.20
N ARG A 25 -5.33 3.97 -0.51
CA ARG A 25 -6.68 3.99 -1.05
C ARG A 25 -7.69 3.87 0.08
N ALA A 26 -8.52 4.91 0.27
CA ALA A 26 -9.51 4.95 1.36
C ALA A 26 -10.65 3.92 1.20
N ASP A 27 -10.82 3.38 -0.01
CA ASP A 27 -11.77 2.33 -0.35
C ASP A 27 -11.31 0.93 0.10
N ILE A 28 -10.03 0.74 0.39
CA ILE A 28 -9.48 -0.56 0.81
C ILE A 28 -9.20 -0.50 2.31
N ARG A 29 -9.87 -1.34 3.10
CA ARG A 29 -9.64 -1.43 4.55
C ARG A 29 -9.07 -2.77 4.96
N THR A 30 -9.41 -3.82 4.22
CA THR A 30 -9.05 -5.19 4.56
C THR A 30 -8.26 -5.85 3.44
N VAL A 31 -7.16 -6.52 3.82
CA VAL A 31 -6.27 -7.20 2.87
C VAL A 31 -6.08 -8.64 3.33
N TYR A 32 -6.20 -9.59 2.40
CA TYR A 32 -5.84 -10.98 2.61
C TYR A 32 -4.45 -11.25 2.03
N VAL A 33 -3.58 -11.85 2.86
CA VAL A 33 -2.23 -12.25 2.46
C VAL A 33 -2.15 -13.79 2.54
N PRO A 34 -2.16 -14.51 1.41
CA PRO A 34 -1.89 -15.94 1.40
C PRO A 34 -0.41 -16.21 1.68
N ILE A 35 -0.10 -17.45 2.09
CA ILE A 35 1.29 -17.88 2.30
C ILE A 35 2.07 -17.72 1.00
N ILE A 36 3.18 -16.99 1.06
CA ILE A 36 4.06 -16.76 -0.08
C ILE A 36 4.71 -18.06 -0.51
N GLN A 37 4.60 -18.37 -1.80
CA GLN A 37 5.27 -19.51 -2.42
C GLN A 37 6.76 -19.18 -2.60
N SER A 38 7.61 -20.13 -2.20
CA SER A 38 9.06 -20.01 -2.30
C SER A 38 9.60 -21.21 -3.05
N ASP A 39 10.29 -20.95 -4.16
CA ASP A 39 11.00 -21.98 -4.94
C ASP A 39 12.38 -22.31 -4.32
N VAL A 40 12.75 -21.64 -3.22
CA VAL A 40 14.01 -21.82 -2.49
C VAL A 40 13.98 -23.10 -1.64
N PHE A 41 15.07 -23.89 -1.67
CA PHE A 41 15.24 -25.18 -0.99
C PHE A 41 15.18 -25.15 0.55
N ARG A 42 14.93 -23.99 1.16
CA ARG A 42 14.81 -23.80 2.60
C ARG A 42 13.33 -23.81 2.98
N ARG A 43 12.92 -24.85 3.71
CA ARG A 43 11.59 -24.93 4.34
C ARG A 43 11.45 -23.75 5.32
N ASP A 44 10.21 -23.33 5.55
CA ASP A 44 9.80 -22.27 6.51
C ASP A 44 10.06 -20.82 6.06
N TYR A 45 10.72 -20.58 4.92
CA TYR A 45 11.00 -19.21 4.46
C TYR A 45 9.73 -18.47 4.03
N GLY A 46 8.78 -19.17 3.39
CA GLY A 46 7.50 -18.62 2.98
C GLY A 46 6.65 -18.16 4.17
N GLU A 47 6.60 -18.96 5.24
CA GLU A 47 5.83 -18.65 6.46
C GLU A 47 6.41 -17.44 7.20
N ARG A 48 7.72 -17.43 7.44
CA ARG A 48 8.40 -16.32 8.11
C ARG A 48 8.30 -15.01 7.33
N LEU A 49 8.41 -15.08 6.00
CA LEU A 49 8.22 -13.90 5.16
C LEU A 49 6.77 -13.42 5.23
N THR A 50 5.80 -14.33 5.15
CA THR A 50 4.38 -13.98 5.24
C THR A 50 4.06 -13.30 6.57
N GLU A 51 4.59 -13.82 7.68
CA GLU A 51 4.44 -13.21 9.01
C GLU A 51 5.06 -11.80 9.06
N ALA A 52 6.28 -11.63 8.54
CA ALA A 52 6.94 -10.34 8.47
C ALA A 52 6.16 -9.33 7.62
N LEU A 53 5.58 -9.79 6.50
CA LEU A 53 4.79 -8.97 5.59
C LEU A 53 3.48 -8.53 6.22
N VAL A 54 2.79 -9.42 6.93
CA VAL A 54 1.59 -9.10 7.71
C VAL A 54 1.90 -8.02 8.74
N LYS A 55 2.98 -8.17 9.51
CA LYS A 55 3.40 -7.16 10.51
C LYS A 55 3.73 -5.81 9.87
N GLU A 56 4.45 -5.83 8.75
CA GLU A 56 4.83 -4.61 8.04
C GLU A 56 3.61 -3.86 7.50
N ILE A 57 2.62 -4.57 6.96
CA ILE A 57 1.35 -3.99 6.51
C ILE A 57 0.63 -3.34 7.69
N GLU A 58 0.48 -4.04 8.81
CA GLU A 58 -0.20 -3.50 9.98
C GLU A 58 0.55 -2.32 10.64
N LEU A 59 1.89 -2.27 10.51
CA LEU A 59 2.71 -1.19 11.07
C LEU A 59 2.76 0.07 10.19
N LYS A 60 2.82 -0.10 8.86
CA LYS A 60 3.06 1.00 7.91
C LYS A 60 1.82 1.50 7.19
N THR A 61 0.76 0.70 7.17
CA THR A 61 -0.47 1.02 6.44
C THR A 61 -1.68 0.97 7.37
N PRO A 62 -2.77 1.69 7.03
CA PRO A 62 -4.01 1.61 7.80
C PRO A 62 -4.82 0.34 7.51
N TYR A 63 -4.29 -0.61 6.72
CA TYR A 63 -5.01 -1.80 6.30
C TYR A 63 -5.00 -2.86 7.39
N LYS A 64 -6.13 -3.55 7.56
CA LYS A 64 -6.24 -4.69 8.47
C LYS A 64 -6.09 -5.99 7.71
N VAL A 65 -5.25 -6.89 8.21
CA VAL A 65 -5.14 -8.24 7.65
C VAL A 65 -6.31 -9.10 8.13
N VAL A 66 -7.05 -9.67 7.19
CA VAL A 66 -8.21 -10.55 7.47
C VAL A 66 -8.12 -11.84 6.67
N HIS A 67 -8.88 -12.86 7.05
CA HIS A 67 -8.99 -14.10 6.30
C HIS A 67 -9.94 -13.97 5.10
N TYR A 68 -9.63 -14.69 4.03
CA TYR A 68 -10.55 -14.90 2.91
C TYR A 68 -11.86 -15.56 3.39
N PRO A 69 -13.06 -15.19 2.89
CA PRO A 69 -13.34 -14.29 1.77
C PRO A 69 -13.63 -12.82 2.14
N ASN A 70 -13.49 -12.43 3.40
CA ASN A 70 -13.97 -11.12 3.88
C ASN A 70 -13.02 -9.94 3.57
N ALA A 71 -12.07 -10.12 2.64
CA ALA A 71 -11.07 -9.10 2.31
C ALA A 71 -11.44 -8.31 1.06
N ASP A 72 -11.24 -7.00 1.10
CA ASP A 72 -11.45 -6.09 -0.04
C ASP A 72 -10.37 -6.30 -1.13
N SER A 73 -9.20 -6.80 -0.75
CA SER A 73 -8.08 -7.01 -1.67
C SER A 73 -7.23 -8.21 -1.27
N VAL A 74 -6.57 -8.83 -2.25
CA VAL A 74 -5.68 -9.97 -2.05
C VAL A 74 -4.28 -9.61 -2.52
N LEU A 75 -3.28 -9.77 -1.64
CA LEU A 75 -1.88 -9.49 -1.95
C LEU A 75 -1.11 -10.79 -2.12
N THR A 76 -0.86 -11.20 -3.38
CA THR A 76 -0.07 -12.41 -3.69
C THR A 76 1.36 -12.07 -4.07
N GLY A 77 2.32 -12.88 -3.61
CA GLY A 77 3.72 -12.77 -3.99
C GLY A 77 4.38 -14.15 -4.17
N ARG A 78 5.45 -14.19 -4.96
CA ARG A 78 6.30 -15.37 -5.16
C ARG A 78 7.76 -14.97 -5.05
N ILE A 79 8.56 -15.83 -4.41
CA ILE A 79 10.02 -15.72 -4.37
C ILE A 79 10.59 -16.64 -5.47
N LEU A 80 11.43 -16.08 -6.34
CA LEU A 80 12.16 -16.78 -7.40
C LEU A 80 13.59 -17.11 -6.97
#